data_AF-A0AA41VLX2-F1
#
_entry.id   AF-A0AA41VLX2-F1
#
_cell.length_a   1.000
_cell.length_b   1.000
_cell.length_c   1.000
_cell.angle_alpha   90.00
_cell.angle_beta   90.00
_cell.angle_gamma   90.00
#
_symmetry.space_group_name_H-M   'P 1'
#
loop_
_entity.id
_entity.type
_entity.pdbx_description
1 polymer ?
#
loop_
_entity_poly.entity_id
_entity_poly.type
_entity_poly.pdbx_seq_one_letter_code
_entity_poly.pdbx_strand_id
1 'polypeptide(L)' 'ETFEFVNVLRVQGMPKVMGVLTSLDMFENVEVLTKTKECIMNRLCTEIHEGAGLFCLSGLEHG' A
#
# COMPACT_ATOMS: atom_id res chain seq x y z
N GLU A 1 0.20 -10.66 -7.58
CA GLU A 1 1.53 -10.95 -7.03
C GLU A 1 1.67 -10.59 -5.54
N THR A 2 1.25 -9.40 -5.09
CA THR A 2 1.40 -8.92 -3.69
C THR A 2 0.85 -9.86 -2.60
N PHE A 3 -0.27 -10.54 -2.84
CA PHE A 3 -0.89 -11.45 -1.86
C PHE A 3 -0.05 -12.71 -1.59
N GLU A 4 0.56 -13.27 -2.64
CA GLU A 4 1.39 -14.47 -2.52
C GLU A 4 2.65 -14.18 -1.70
N PHE A 5 3.24 -13.01 -1.87
CA PHE A 5 4.46 -12.61 -1.17
C PHE A 5 4.22 -12.35 0.33
N VAL A 6 3.12 -11.68 0.70
CA VAL A 6 2.75 -11.44 2.10
C VAL A 6 2.48 -12.75 2.84
N ASN A 7 1.83 -13.71 2.18
CA ASN A 7 1.51 -15.00 2.79
C ASN A 7 2.76 -15.85 3.05
N VAL A 8 3.74 -15.83 2.13
CA VAL A 8 5.05 -16.49 2.31
C VAL A 8 5.86 -15.85 3.45
N LEU A 9 5.81 -14.52 3.60
CA LEU A 9 6.52 -13.84 4.69
C LEU A 9 5.91 -14.14 6.08
N ARG A 10 4.60 -14.38 6.18
CA ARG A 10 3.95 -14.77 7.45
C ARG A 10 4.43 -16.11 7.99
N VAL A 11 4.68 -17.11 7.13
CA VAL A 11 5.11 -18.45 7.56
C VAL A 11 6.58 -18.51 7.99
N GLN A 12 7.41 -17.54 7.62
CA GLN A 12 8.85 -17.51 7.95
C GLN A 12 9.22 -16.51 9.06
N GLY A 13 8.27 -15.70 9.55
CA GLY A 13 8.51 -14.60 10.47
C GLY A 13 8.54 -13.27 9.71
N MET A 14 7.46 -12.49 9.86
CA MET A 14 7.24 -11.27 9.10
C MET A 14 8.32 -10.22 9.43
N PRO A 15 9.16 -9.80 8.48
CA PRO A 15 10.10 -8.70 8.70
C PRO A 15 9.35 -7.36 8.77
N LYS A 16 10.06 -6.27 9.09
CA LYS A 16 9.47 -4.92 8.96
C LYS A 16 9.13 -4.66 7.49
N VAL A 17 7.85 -4.53 7.19
CA VAL A 17 7.34 -4.30 5.83
C VAL A 17 6.90 -2.84 5.68
N MET A 18 7.23 -2.24 4.54
CA MET A 18 6.78 -0.91 4.13
C MET A 18 5.98 -1.03 2.84
N GLY A 19 4.76 -0.50 2.83
CA GLY A 19 3.93 -0.39 1.64
C GLY A 19 4.10 0.97 0.98
N VAL A 20 4.34 0.99 -0.34
CA VAL A 20 4.41 2.23 -1.12
C VAL A 20 3.31 2.21 -2.15
N LEU A 21 2.42 3.20 -2.08
CA LEU A 21 1.31 3.42 -3.01
C LEU A 21 1.74 4.46 -4.05
N THR A 22 1.76 4.08 -5.32
CA THR A 22 2.22 4.93 -6.44
C THR A 22 1.09 5.18 -7.44
N SER A 23 1.37 6.00 -8.47
CA SER A 23 0.46 6.27 -9.61
C SER A 23 -0.87 6.90 -9.19
N LEU A 24 -0.87 7.70 -8.12
CA LEU A 24 -2.05 8.40 -7.64
C LEU A 24 -2.49 9.52 -8.59
N ASP A 25 -1.57 9.98 -9.45
CA ASP A 25 -1.81 11.00 -10.49
C ASP A 25 -2.70 10.49 -11.64
N MET A 26 -2.99 9.18 -11.73
CA MET A 26 -3.92 8.63 -12.71
C MET A 26 -5.40 8.83 -12.33
N PHE A 27 -5.69 9.28 -11.10
CA PHE A 27 -7.06 9.53 -10.67
C PHE A 27 -7.49 10.96 -11.00
N GLU A 28 -8.43 11.09 -11.94
CA GLU A 28 -9.04 12.38 -12.28
C GLU A 28 -9.99 12.89 -11.18
N ASN A 29 -10.58 11.96 -10.39
CA ASN A 29 -11.54 12.28 -9.34
C ASN A 29 -10.95 12.06 -7.94
N VAL A 30 -10.85 13.16 -7.18
CA VAL A 30 -10.30 13.19 -5.82
C VAL A 30 -11.12 12.36 -4.82
N GLU A 31 -12.45 12.24 -5.02
CA GLU A 31 -13.29 11.41 -4.16
C GLU A 31 -12.97 9.91 -4.37
N VAL A 32 -12.81 9.50 -5.63
CA VAL A 32 -12.44 8.12 -5.98
C VAL A 32 -11.03 7.81 -5.51
N LEU A 33 -10.09 8.76 -5.64
CA LEU A 33 -8.73 8.66 -5.12
C LEU A 33 -8.73 8.41 -3.60
N THR A 34 -9.50 9.22 -2.86
CA THR A 34 -9.58 9.12 -1.39
C THR A 34 -10.14 7.77 -0.96
N LYS A 35 -11.27 7.35 -1.54
CA LYS A 35 -11.89 6.05 -1.26
C LYS A 35 -10.97 4.89 -1.58
N THR A 36 -10.28 4.96 -2.72
CA THR A 36 -9.33 3.92 -3.14
C THR A 36 -8.14 3.86 -2.19
N LYS A 37 -7.59 5.00 -1.80
CA LYS A 37 -6.48 5.08 -0.84
C LYS A 37 -6.88 4.49 0.52
N GLU A 38 -8.04 4.86 1.06
CA GLU A 38 -8.53 4.29 2.32
C GLU A 38 -8.76 2.78 2.22
N CYS A 39 -9.34 2.30 1.13
CA CYS A 39 -9.55 0.87 0.91
C CYS A 39 -8.23 0.09 0.89
N ILE A 40 -7.22 0.60 0.18
CA ILE A 40 -5.91 -0.05 0.09
C ILE A 40 -5.17 0.02 1.42
N MET A 41 -5.23 1.16 2.12
CA MET A 41 -4.66 1.30 3.47
C MET A 41 -5.29 0.32 4.45
N ASN A 42 -6.62 0.24 4.52
CA ASN A 42 -7.31 -0.70 5.40
C ASN A 42 -6.97 -2.16 5.08
N ARG A 43 -6.92 -2.52 3.79
CA ARG A 43 -6.58 -3.88 3.36
C ARG A 43 -5.14 -4.24 3.73
N LEU A 44 -4.18 -3.35 3.50
CA LEU A 44 -2.78 -3.59 3.84
C LEU A 44 -2.56 -3.61 5.37
N CYS A 45 -3.24 -2.75 6.12
CA CYS A 45 -3.16 -2.73 7.58
C CYS A 45 -3.73 -4.02 8.21
N THR A 46 -4.76 -4.61 7.60
CA THR A 46 -5.34 -5.88 8.07
C THR A 46 -4.42 -7.07 7.75
N GLU A 47 -3.74 -7.02 6.60
CA GLU A 47 -2.91 -8.14 6.11
C GLU A 47 -1.49 -8.13 6.70
N ILE A 48 -0.94 -6.93 6.93
CA ILE A 48 0.38 -6.72 7.49
C ILE A 48 0.17 -6.35 8.96
N HIS A 49 0.39 -7.30 9.86
CA HIS A 49 0.28 -7.15 11.31
C HIS A 49 0.82 -5.79 11.81
N GLU A 50 0.21 -5.23 12.87
CA GLU A 50 0.50 -3.89 13.40
C GLU A 50 2.00 -3.52 13.36
N GLY A 51 2.34 -2.48 12.59
CA GLY A 51 3.71 -2.00 12.44
C GLY A 51 4.18 -1.72 11.01
N ALA A 52 3.34 -1.93 10.00
CA ALA A 52 3.66 -1.58 8.62
C ALA A 52 3.51 -0.06 8.37
N GLY A 53 4.57 0.57 7.89
CA GLY A 53 4.52 1.96 7.42
C GLY A 53 3.96 2.02 5.99
N LEU A 54 2.95 2.85 5.75
CA LEU A 54 2.42 3.08 4.40
C LEU A 54 2.75 4.49 3.91
N PHE A 55 3.32 4.58 2.71
CA PHE A 55 3.67 5.85 2.06
C PHE A 55 2.92 5.99 0.74
N CYS A 56 2.44 7.19 0.46
CA CYS A 56 1.82 7.53 -0.82
C CYS A 56 2.81 8.41 -1.59
N LEU A 57 3.25 7.94 -2.75
CA LEU A 57 4.04 8.71 -3.69
C LEU A 57 3.09 9.24 -4.78
N SER A 58 3.00 10.56 -4.87
CA SER A 58 2.26 11.30 -5.89
C SER A 58 3.19 12.36 -6.46
N GLY A 59 3.15 12.56 -7.78
CA GLY A 59 4.03 13.49 -8.47
C GLY A 59 5.45 12.95 -8.58
N LEU A 60 5.74 12.23 -9.67
CA LEU A 60 7.12 12.04 -10.12
C LEU A 60 7.59 13.38 -10.70
N GLU A 61 7.94 14.34 -9.84
CA GLU A 61 8.22 15.71 -10.29
C GLU A 61 9.53 15.81 -11.09
N HIS A 62 10.47 14.88 -10.91
CA HIS A 62 11.75 14.84 -11.63
C HIS A 62 12.10 13.38 -11.96
N GLY A 63 11.91 12.99 -13.22
CA GLY A 63 12.41 11.73 -13.80
C GLY A 63 13.75 11.92 -14.48
#